data_AF-V9FUI1-F1
#
_entry.id   AF-V9FUI1-F1
#
_cell.length_a   1.000
_cell.length_b   1.000
_cell.length_c   1.000
_cell.angle_alpha   90.00
_cell.angle_beta   90.00
_cell.angle_gamma   90.00
#
_symmetry.space_group_name_H-M   'P 1'
#
loop_
_entity.id
_entity.type
_entity.pdbx_description
1 polymer ?
#
loop_
_entity_poly.entity_id
_entity_poly.type
_entity_poly.pdbx_seq_one_letter_code
_entity_poly.pdbx_strand_id
1 'polypeptide(L)'
;MCRSANAFGIRHGHIEWSGDALCVYFAHQKNDQEGRRPRDPRHIYANPLRPAICPVLALAIFWATSSFDGSDRLFPGSNQYDRFRKCLQRLLDRDCVAEELHRRGVDRDEHAVHLRAGWSLGGVQNTYLRYESAGDMHVGQTVSGLPPDSHEFAVLPLHFEERDATIENAIDCVFPGMPANLTYIGEFCLTSLVYHEPYLRLNIPKSHPLFESPLFQYPTLLSDLLAKLRGIKDRSGRLHATGVPPHVAILGKMKGLLEATLQTVEHIDAARASTVKEIMSELEKRAIGAGTVTFEGLDLALKRCLDTVGVMDLVNKLNTTPVQTTCQLVEGETPVIPSFFWGGRFRRVPQEFQLPDCSVATLWVMWQCGNATKKIPPLRMLDGLDMPNRNMQKRLSDIRYLMSSVEAEARRIGMWRARQNVEEAVKTFSARASVVTVPHLTAKNRKRRQGQLSLMCRHQK
;
A
#
# COMPACT_ATOMS: atom_id res chain seq x y z
N MET A 1 8.33 -3.29 -20.96
CA MET A 1 7.24 -2.89 -21.91
C MET A 1 6.93 -4.02 -22.87
N CYS A 2 5.67 -4.18 -23.30
CA CYS A 2 5.27 -5.24 -24.23
C CYS A 2 4.04 -4.83 -25.05
N ARG A 3 3.68 -5.66 -26.04
CA ARG A 3 2.42 -5.50 -26.79
C ARG A 3 1.24 -5.74 -25.86
N SER A 4 0.17 -5.00 -26.05
CA SER A 4 -1.06 -5.15 -25.28
C SER A 4 -1.60 -6.59 -25.34
N ALA A 5 -1.58 -7.24 -26.52
CA ALA A 5 -1.94 -8.66 -26.67
C ALA A 5 -1.15 -9.60 -25.75
N ASN A 6 0.15 -9.34 -25.55
CA ASN A 6 0.99 -10.14 -24.66
C ASN A 6 0.64 -9.84 -23.20
N ALA A 7 0.42 -8.57 -22.84
CA ALA A 7 0.04 -8.16 -21.49
C ALA A 7 -1.26 -8.85 -21.01
N PHE A 8 -2.28 -8.97 -21.88
CA PHE A 8 -3.54 -9.64 -21.55
C PHE A 8 -3.42 -11.17 -21.48
N GLY A 9 -2.36 -11.72 -22.07
CA GLY A 9 -2.03 -13.15 -22.02
C GLY A 9 -1.18 -13.55 -20.81
N ILE A 10 -0.80 -12.60 -19.96
CA ILE A 10 0.01 -12.90 -18.76
C ILE A 10 -0.79 -13.79 -17.81
N ARG A 11 -0.11 -14.84 -17.36
CA ARG A 11 -0.62 -15.81 -16.41
C ARG A 11 0.13 -15.73 -15.09
N HIS A 12 -0.44 -16.26 -14.01
CA HIS A 12 0.26 -16.28 -12.73
C HIS A 12 1.54 -17.11 -12.80
N GLY A 13 1.54 -18.20 -13.58
CA GLY A 13 2.76 -18.97 -13.86
C GLY A 13 3.78 -18.28 -14.78
N HIS A 14 3.49 -17.10 -15.32
CA HIS A 14 4.43 -16.34 -16.17
C HIS A 14 5.20 -15.26 -15.38
N ILE A 15 4.88 -15.06 -14.11
CA ILE A 15 5.48 -14.02 -13.30
C ILE A 15 6.22 -14.64 -12.11
N GLU A 16 7.39 -14.10 -11.82
CA GLU A 16 8.16 -14.45 -10.65
C GLU A 16 8.91 -13.20 -10.16
N TRP A 17 9.32 -13.20 -8.91
CA TRP A 17 10.23 -12.18 -8.41
C TRP A 17 11.65 -12.70 -8.45
N SER A 18 12.58 -11.94 -9.05
CA SER A 18 13.98 -12.31 -9.17
C SER A 18 14.87 -11.11 -8.87
N GLY A 19 15.80 -11.28 -7.93
CA GLY A 19 16.60 -10.17 -7.41
C GLY A 19 15.72 -9.06 -6.85
N ASP A 20 15.86 -7.86 -7.41
CA ASP A 20 15.17 -6.63 -7.03
C ASP A 20 13.98 -6.27 -7.94
N ALA A 21 13.56 -7.17 -8.84
CA ALA A 21 12.53 -6.92 -9.83
C ALA A 21 11.45 -8.02 -9.93
N LEU A 22 10.26 -7.61 -10.35
CA LEU A 22 9.22 -8.50 -10.85
C LEU A 22 9.54 -8.85 -12.32
N CYS A 23 9.70 -10.14 -12.61
CA CYS A 23 10.00 -10.64 -13.94
C CYS A 23 8.75 -11.22 -14.60
N VAL A 24 8.52 -10.88 -15.86
CA VAL A 24 7.45 -11.44 -16.70
C VAL A 24 8.04 -12.23 -17.85
N TYR A 25 7.67 -13.49 -17.97
CA TYR A 25 8.09 -14.39 -19.05
C TYR A 25 6.98 -14.56 -20.08
N PHE A 26 7.24 -14.15 -21.32
CA PHE A 26 6.29 -14.35 -22.42
C PHE A 26 6.56 -15.67 -23.14
N ALA A 27 5.56 -16.56 -23.18
CA ALA A 27 5.65 -17.83 -23.90
C ALA A 27 5.67 -17.68 -25.43
N HIS A 28 5.06 -16.62 -25.96
CA HIS A 28 5.07 -16.30 -27.40
C HIS A 28 5.46 -14.84 -27.62
N GLN A 29 6.41 -14.62 -28.50
CA GLN A 29 6.79 -13.28 -28.97
C GLN A 29 6.70 -13.23 -30.50
N LYS A 30 6.40 -12.06 -31.09
CA LYS A 30 6.20 -11.97 -32.56
C LYS A 30 7.45 -12.39 -33.35
N ASN A 31 8.63 -12.21 -32.76
CA ASN A 31 9.94 -12.60 -33.27
C ASN A 31 10.39 -14.01 -32.85
N ASP A 32 9.57 -14.72 -32.06
CA ASP A 32 9.78 -16.11 -31.64
C ASP A 32 8.43 -16.82 -31.51
N GLN A 33 7.78 -17.03 -32.66
CA GLN A 33 6.47 -17.68 -32.71
C GLN A 33 6.58 -19.18 -32.34
N GLU A 34 7.73 -19.78 -32.61
CA GLU A 34 8.03 -21.20 -32.32
C GLU A 34 8.47 -21.44 -30.88
N GLY A 35 8.77 -20.39 -30.11
CA GLY A 35 9.19 -20.49 -28.70
C GLY A 35 10.54 -21.16 -28.51
N ARG A 36 11.43 -21.08 -29.51
CA ARG A 36 12.74 -21.76 -29.50
C ARG A 36 13.82 -20.95 -28.82
N ARG A 37 13.60 -19.66 -28.54
CA ARG A 37 14.57 -18.81 -27.87
C ARG A 37 14.51 -18.98 -26.36
N PRO A 38 15.61 -18.70 -25.64
CA PRO A 38 15.56 -18.55 -24.19
C PRO A 38 14.44 -17.60 -23.79
N ARG A 39 13.68 -17.95 -22.75
CA ARG A 39 12.60 -17.09 -22.23
C ARG A 39 13.21 -15.92 -21.48
N ASP A 40 13.58 -14.90 -22.22
CA ASP A 40 14.13 -13.68 -21.64
C ASP A 40 13.04 -12.94 -20.84
N PRO A 41 13.26 -12.64 -19.56
CA PRO A 41 12.29 -11.91 -18.75
C PRO A 41 12.09 -10.48 -19.28
N ARG A 42 11.01 -9.85 -18.83
CA ARG A 42 10.89 -8.38 -18.78
C ARG A 42 10.89 -7.96 -17.32
N HIS A 43 11.89 -7.19 -16.93
CA HIS A 43 12.04 -6.70 -15.57
C HIS A 43 11.13 -5.50 -15.33
N ILE A 44 10.40 -5.53 -14.21
CA ILE A 44 9.51 -4.49 -13.74
C ILE A 44 9.94 -4.14 -12.32
N TYR A 45 10.33 -2.88 -12.11
CA TYR A 45 10.87 -2.43 -10.83
C TYR A 45 9.82 -1.67 -10.02
N ALA A 46 9.87 -1.82 -8.69
CA ALA A 46 9.13 -0.95 -7.80
C ALA A 46 9.69 0.48 -7.86
N ASN A 47 8.81 1.47 -7.72
CA ASN A 47 9.21 2.87 -7.58
C ASN A 47 8.68 3.42 -6.24
N PRO A 48 9.40 3.19 -5.14
CA PRO A 48 8.98 3.67 -3.82
C PRO A 48 9.07 5.20 -3.69
N LEU A 49 9.71 5.90 -4.64
CA LEU A 49 9.84 7.36 -4.63
C LEU A 49 8.62 8.03 -5.24
N ARG A 50 7.95 7.36 -6.19
CA ARG A 50 6.79 7.89 -6.91
C ARG A 50 5.63 6.88 -6.91
N PRO A 51 4.86 6.79 -5.81
CA PRO A 51 3.78 5.82 -5.69
C PRO A 51 2.72 5.92 -6.80
N ALA A 52 2.45 7.13 -7.31
CA ALA A 52 1.47 7.36 -8.39
C ALA A 52 1.73 6.55 -9.67
N ILE A 53 2.99 6.19 -9.94
CA ILE A 53 3.41 5.48 -11.15
C ILE A 53 4.08 4.14 -10.84
N CYS A 54 4.12 3.73 -9.57
CA CYS A 54 4.80 2.51 -9.15
C CYS A 54 4.01 1.28 -9.64
N PRO A 55 4.59 0.44 -10.52
CA PRO A 55 3.87 -0.71 -11.06
C PRO A 55 3.57 -1.78 -10.01
N VAL A 56 4.47 -1.95 -9.03
CA VAL A 56 4.28 -2.89 -7.91
C VAL A 56 3.16 -2.43 -6.98
N LEU A 57 3.09 -1.13 -6.67
CA LEU A 57 1.98 -0.58 -5.89
C LEU A 57 0.65 -0.72 -6.64
N ALA A 58 0.63 -0.43 -7.94
CA ALA A 58 -0.57 -0.59 -8.77
C ALA A 58 -1.06 -2.04 -8.80
N LEU A 59 -0.13 -3.00 -8.90
CA LEU A 59 -0.43 -4.44 -8.82
C LEU A 59 -0.98 -4.80 -7.43
N ALA A 60 -0.37 -4.28 -6.37
CA ALA A 60 -0.81 -4.54 -5.00
C ALA A 60 -2.23 -4.01 -4.73
N ILE A 61 -2.53 -2.77 -5.16
CA ILE A 61 -3.89 -2.22 -5.07
C ILE A 61 -4.87 -3.08 -5.85
N PHE A 62 -4.48 -3.54 -7.05
CA PHE A 62 -5.32 -4.40 -7.88
C PHE A 62 -5.62 -5.73 -7.18
N TRP A 63 -4.62 -6.43 -6.63
CA TRP A 63 -4.83 -7.69 -5.91
C TRP A 63 -5.58 -7.49 -4.59
N ALA A 64 -5.34 -6.40 -3.85
CA ALA A 64 -6.08 -6.11 -2.61
C ALA A 64 -7.56 -5.77 -2.85
N THR A 65 -7.94 -5.42 -4.09
CA THR A 65 -9.31 -5.05 -4.47
C THR A 65 -9.96 -6.03 -5.45
N SER A 66 -9.28 -7.14 -5.74
CA SER A 66 -9.79 -8.19 -6.62
C SER A 66 -9.66 -9.56 -5.95
N SER A 67 -10.40 -10.54 -6.45
CA SER A 67 -10.27 -11.92 -5.99
C SER A 67 -9.45 -12.74 -6.96
N PHE A 68 -8.67 -13.66 -6.43
CA PHE A 68 -8.18 -14.80 -7.20
C PHE A 68 -9.35 -15.77 -7.44
N ASP A 69 -9.89 -15.75 -8.66
CA ASP A 69 -11.07 -16.52 -9.07
C ASP A 69 -10.73 -17.96 -9.51
N GLY A 70 -9.56 -18.46 -9.11
CA GLY A 70 -8.99 -19.73 -9.57
C GLY A 70 -8.53 -19.69 -11.03
N SER A 71 -8.72 -18.59 -11.77
CA SER A 71 -8.13 -18.45 -13.09
C SER A 71 -6.64 -18.16 -12.98
N ASP A 72 -5.86 -18.82 -13.84
CA ASP A 72 -4.42 -18.59 -13.96
C ASP A 72 -4.09 -17.29 -14.71
N ARG A 73 -5.05 -16.37 -14.92
CA ARG A 73 -4.82 -15.11 -15.66
C ARG A 73 -4.56 -13.97 -14.69
N LEU A 74 -3.49 -13.21 -14.93
CA LEU A 74 -3.19 -12.01 -14.15
C LEU A 74 -4.35 -11.00 -14.16
N PHE A 75 -5.00 -10.86 -15.33
CA PHE A 75 -6.19 -10.03 -15.49
C PHE A 75 -7.42 -10.92 -15.82
N PRO A 76 -8.22 -11.33 -14.81
CA PRO A 76 -9.33 -12.26 -15.01
C PRO A 76 -10.42 -11.68 -15.91
N GLY A 77 -11.26 -12.51 -16.54
CA GLY A 77 -12.36 -12.09 -17.41
C GLY A 77 -12.02 -11.93 -18.90
N SER A 78 -13.02 -11.55 -19.71
CA SER A 78 -12.91 -11.49 -21.19
C SER A 78 -12.72 -10.06 -21.73
N ASN A 79 -12.24 -9.96 -22.98
CA ASN A 79 -12.08 -8.72 -23.76
C ASN A 79 -11.24 -7.65 -23.05
N GLN A 80 -10.13 -8.05 -22.43
CA GLN A 80 -9.24 -7.11 -21.72
C GLN A 80 -8.68 -6.03 -22.63
N TYR A 81 -8.36 -6.40 -23.88
CA TYR A 81 -7.90 -5.48 -24.91
C TYR A 81 -8.87 -4.32 -25.12
N ASP A 82 -10.12 -4.62 -25.45
CA ASP A 82 -11.12 -3.59 -25.71
C ASP A 82 -11.42 -2.75 -24.47
N ARG A 83 -11.39 -3.37 -23.28
CA ARG A 83 -11.62 -2.67 -22.01
C ARG A 83 -10.50 -1.67 -21.73
N PHE A 84 -9.25 -2.11 -21.83
CA PHE A 84 -8.09 -1.24 -21.67
C PHE A 84 -8.12 -0.12 -22.71
N ARG A 85 -8.35 -0.44 -23.99
CA ARG A 85 -8.48 0.54 -25.07
C ARG A 85 -9.55 1.59 -24.76
N LYS A 86 -10.74 1.19 -24.31
CA LYS A 86 -11.83 2.12 -23.96
C LYS A 86 -11.53 2.96 -22.72
N CYS A 87 -10.84 2.42 -21.73
CA CYS A 87 -10.41 3.18 -20.56
C CYS A 87 -9.33 4.20 -20.92
N LEU A 88 -8.31 3.78 -21.67
CA LEU A 88 -7.24 4.64 -22.15
C LEU A 88 -7.79 5.75 -23.05
N GLN A 89 -8.69 5.42 -23.98
CA GLN A 89 -9.33 6.41 -24.84
C GLN A 89 -10.02 7.51 -24.03
N ARG A 90 -10.87 7.12 -23.07
CA ARG A 90 -11.56 8.07 -22.19
C ARG A 90 -10.61 8.90 -21.32
N LEU A 91 -9.40 8.41 -21.04
CA LEU A 91 -8.39 9.17 -20.30
C LEU A 91 -7.72 10.19 -21.21
N LEU A 92 -7.33 9.78 -22.42
CA LEU A 92 -6.69 10.64 -23.42
C LEU A 92 -7.63 11.75 -23.91
N ASP A 93 -8.94 11.48 -23.96
CA ASP A 93 -9.96 12.45 -24.37
C ASP A 93 -10.30 13.47 -23.26
N ARG A 94 -9.67 13.41 -22.07
CA ARG A 94 -9.86 14.45 -21.05
C ARG A 94 -9.08 15.69 -21.44
N ASP A 95 -9.72 16.85 -21.41
CA ASP A 95 -9.12 18.13 -21.81
C ASP A 95 -7.75 18.37 -21.16
N CYS A 96 -7.65 18.20 -19.84
CA CYS A 96 -6.40 18.39 -19.11
C CYS A 96 -5.26 17.44 -19.54
N VAL A 97 -5.59 16.23 -20.01
CA VAL A 97 -4.60 15.27 -20.49
C VAL A 97 -4.24 15.57 -21.95
N ALA A 98 -5.23 15.87 -22.79
CA ALA A 98 -5.03 16.22 -24.18
C ALA A 98 -4.18 17.49 -24.32
N GLU A 99 -4.45 18.52 -23.52
CA GLU A 99 -3.66 19.75 -23.45
C GLU A 99 -2.21 19.48 -23.03
N GLU A 100 -2.00 18.63 -22.02
CA GLU A 100 -0.65 18.29 -21.55
C GLU A 100 0.14 17.48 -22.59
N LEU A 101 -0.52 16.56 -23.30
CA LEU A 101 0.08 15.83 -24.41
C LEU A 101 0.46 16.76 -25.55
N HIS A 102 -0.44 17.67 -25.93
CA HIS A 102 -0.18 18.70 -26.94
C HIS A 102 0.98 19.61 -26.52
N ARG A 103 1.01 20.07 -25.27
CA ARG A 103 2.09 20.89 -24.71
C ARG A 103 3.45 20.19 -24.76
N ARG A 104 3.47 18.86 -24.59
CA ARG A 104 4.69 18.04 -24.68
C ARG A 104 5.05 17.65 -26.11
N GLY A 105 4.26 18.05 -27.11
CA GLY A 105 4.45 17.66 -28.51
C GLY A 105 4.21 16.17 -28.75
N VAL A 106 3.53 15.48 -27.83
CA VAL A 106 3.22 14.05 -27.96
C VAL A 106 1.87 13.93 -28.63
N ASP A 107 1.87 13.58 -29.91
CA ASP A 107 0.64 13.27 -30.63
C ASP A 107 0.13 11.86 -30.27
N ARG A 108 -1.18 11.63 -30.37
CA ARG A 108 -1.83 10.35 -30.08
C ARG A 108 -1.25 9.20 -30.90
N ASP A 109 -0.72 9.50 -32.08
CA ASP A 109 -0.25 8.53 -33.07
C ASP A 109 1.29 8.36 -33.10
N GLU A 110 2.02 8.81 -32.07
CA GLU A 110 3.48 8.84 -32.12
C GLU A 110 4.15 7.44 -32.20
N HIS A 111 5.00 7.28 -33.21
CA HIS A 111 5.64 6.02 -33.60
C HIS A 111 6.76 5.53 -32.65
N ALA A 112 7.24 6.36 -31.72
CA ALA A 112 8.35 6.01 -30.82
C ALA A 112 8.03 4.84 -29.86
N VAL A 113 6.77 4.69 -29.46
CA VAL A 113 6.29 3.55 -28.64
C VAL A 113 6.30 2.24 -29.43
N HIS A 114 6.19 2.30 -30.76
CA HIS A 114 6.11 1.14 -31.64
C HIS A 114 7.45 0.39 -31.75
N LEU A 115 8.59 1.10 -31.64
CA LEU A 115 9.93 0.50 -31.69
C LEU A 115 10.27 -0.32 -30.42
N ARG A 116 9.85 0.12 -29.22
CA ARG A 116 10.03 -0.67 -27.98
C ARG A 116 8.96 -1.76 -27.75
N ALA A 117 7.86 -1.75 -28.50
CA ALA A 117 6.80 -2.76 -28.42
C ALA A 117 7.12 -4.07 -29.19
N GLY A 118 8.38 -4.28 -29.58
CA GLY A 118 8.84 -5.48 -30.29
C GLY A 118 8.28 -5.57 -31.71
N TRP A 119 8.30 -4.47 -32.45
CA TRP A 119 8.12 -4.51 -33.90
C TRP A 119 9.42 -5.00 -34.55
N SER A 120 9.31 -5.72 -35.68
CA SER A 120 10.50 -6.09 -36.46
C SER A 120 11.21 -4.81 -36.87
N LEU A 121 12.49 -4.66 -36.51
CA LEU A 121 13.29 -3.50 -36.90
C LEU A 121 13.59 -3.49 -38.41
N GLY A 122 13.36 -4.61 -39.10
CA GLY A 122 13.69 -4.79 -40.51
C GLY A 122 15.19 -4.80 -40.79
N GLY A 123 15.63 -5.57 -41.78
CA GLY A 123 17.00 -5.53 -42.29
C GLY A 123 18.11 -5.88 -41.28
N VAL A 124 19.19 -5.10 -41.31
CA VAL A 124 20.51 -5.38 -40.70
C VAL A 124 20.49 -5.32 -39.17
N GLN A 125 19.60 -4.54 -38.56
CA GLN A 125 19.57 -4.31 -37.11
C GLN A 125 19.17 -5.56 -36.30
N ASN A 126 18.30 -6.42 -36.84
CA ASN A 126 17.93 -7.70 -36.22
C ASN A 126 19.11 -8.68 -36.11
N THR A 127 20.16 -8.50 -36.92
CA THR A 127 21.37 -9.34 -36.91
C THR A 127 22.31 -8.97 -35.75
N TYR A 128 22.34 -7.69 -35.36
CA TYR A 128 23.32 -7.16 -34.41
C TYR A 128 22.75 -6.79 -33.03
N LEU A 129 21.46 -6.47 -32.93
CA LEU A 129 20.82 -6.14 -31.65
C LEU A 129 20.19 -7.39 -31.03
N ARG A 130 20.85 -7.93 -30.00
CA ARG A 130 20.37 -9.08 -29.22
C ARG A 130 19.85 -8.62 -27.86
N TYR A 131 18.99 -9.44 -27.25
CA TYR A 131 18.62 -9.24 -25.86
C TYR A 131 19.88 -9.32 -24.99
N GLU A 132 19.96 -8.40 -24.04
CA GLU A 132 20.94 -8.41 -22.97
C GLU A 132 20.21 -8.09 -21.66
N SER A 133 20.47 -8.87 -20.62
CA SER A 133 19.82 -8.70 -19.32
C SER A 133 20.07 -7.32 -18.72
N ALA A 134 21.31 -6.82 -18.76
CA ALA A 134 21.67 -5.51 -18.23
C ALA A 134 20.90 -4.38 -18.93
N GLY A 135 20.76 -4.46 -20.26
CA GLY A 135 19.96 -3.53 -21.05
C GLY A 135 18.47 -3.54 -20.68
N ASP A 136 17.85 -4.72 -20.52
CA ASP A 136 16.44 -4.82 -20.10
C ASP A 136 16.23 -4.34 -18.66
N MET A 137 17.15 -4.64 -17.75
CA MET A 137 17.12 -4.17 -16.36
C MET A 137 17.17 -2.63 -16.29
N HIS A 138 18.10 -2.00 -17.01
CA HIS A 138 18.20 -0.53 -17.08
C HIS A 138 16.95 0.10 -17.69
N VAL A 139 16.44 -0.47 -18.78
CA VAL A 139 15.20 -0.03 -19.42
C VAL A 139 14.02 -0.21 -18.45
N GLY A 140 13.95 -1.32 -17.73
CA GLY A 140 12.95 -1.66 -16.73
C GLY A 140 12.84 -0.60 -15.64
N GLN A 141 13.97 -0.19 -15.05
CA GLN A 141 14.02 0.88 -14.06
C GLN A 141 13.55 2.22 -14.63
N THR A 142 14.05 2.56 -15.82
CA THR A 142 13.70 3.81 -16.51
C THR A 142 12.19 3.89 -16.79
N VAL A 143 11.57 2.80 -17.27
CA VAL A 143 10.12 2.78 -17.55
C VAL A 143 9.26 2.67 -16.29
N SER A 144 9.81 2.14 -15.20
CA SER A 144 9.21 2.25 -13.86
C SER A 144 9.31 3.67 -13.29
N GLY A 145 9.95 4.60 -14.00
CA GLY A 145 10.03 6.02 -13.65
C GLY A 145 11.07 6.33 -12.57
N LEU A 146 12.09 5.48 -12.42
CA LEU A 146 13.25 5.77 -11.55
C LEU A 146 14.15 6.82 -12.22
N PRO A 147 14.72 7.76 -11.45
CA PRO A 147 15.46 8.92 -11.99
C PRO A 147 16.85 8.50 -12.52
N PRO A 148 17.09 8.46 -13.84
CA PRO A 148 18.35 7.93 -14.43
C PRO A 148 19.58 8.78 -14.13
N ASP A 149 19.37 10.02 -13.70
CA ASP A 149 20.34 11.05 -13.36
C ASP A 149 20.64 11.16 -11.87
N SER A 150 20.10 10.24 -11.05
CA SER A 150 20.26 10.24 -9.59
C SER A 150 20.80 8.91 -9.08
N HIS A 151 21.48 8.91 -7.93
CA HIS A 151 21.84 7.68 -7.21
C HIS A 151 20.59 6.87 -6.82
N GLU A 152 19.42 7.52 -6.76
CA GLU A 152 18.13 6.90 -6.49
C GLU A 152 17.62 6.01 -7.64
N PHE A 153 18.28 6.02 -8.79
CA PHE A 153 18.02 5.03 -9.84
C PHE A 153 18.18 3.61 -9.32
N ALA A 154 19.17 3.38 -8.44
CA ALA A 154 19.46 2.08 -7.83
C ALA A 154 18.65 1.80 -6.54
N VAL A 155 17.51 2.46 -6.36
CA VAL A 155 16.67 2.25 -5.16
C VAL A 155 16.10 0.84 -5.14
N LEU A 156 16.22 0.17 -3.99
CA LEU A 156 15.71 -1.18 -3.81
C LEU A 156 14.20 -1.17 -3.52
N PRO A 157 13.47 -2.23 -3.90
CA PRO A 157 12.10 -2.45 -3.48
C PRO A 157 12.00 -2.58 -1.95
N LEU A 158 10.85 -2.19 -1.41
CA LEU A 158 10.54 -2.39 0.01
C LEU A 158 10.36 -3.88 0.28
N HIS A 159 10.96 -4.38 1.35
CA HIS A 159 10.93 -5.79 1.70
C HIS A 159 10.92 -5.96 3.23
N PHE A 160 10.57 -7.15 3.68
CA PHE A 160 10.83 -7.55 5.06
C PHE A 160 12.21 -8.21 5.14
N GLU A 161 12.86 -8.12 6.29
CA GLU A 161 14.16 -8.77 6.51
C GLU A 161 14.02 -10.30 6.52
N GLU A 162 13.03 -10.78 7.25
CA GLU A 162 12.62 -12.18 7.29
C GLU A 162 11.09 -12.27 7.14
N ARG A 163 10.62 -13.40 6.62
CA ARG A 163 9.20 -13.71 6.54
C ARG A 163 8.80 -14.53 7.76
N ASP A 164 8.00 -13.94 8.63
CA ASP A 164 7.42 -14.61 9.79
C ASP A 164 5.93 -14.93 9.59
N ALA A 165 5.36 -15.64 10.56
CA ALA A 165 3.94 -16.00 10.55
C ALA A 165 3.00 -14.78 10.51
N THR A 166 3.42 -13.63 11.05
CA THR A 166 2.62 -12.40 10.98
C THR A 166 2.52 -11.91 9.53
N ILE A 167 3.63 -11.93 8.80
CA ILE A 167 3.69 -11.53 7.39
C ILE A 167 2.90 -12.50 6.53
N GLU A 168 3.03 -13.81 6.75
CA GLU A 168 2.24 -14.82 6.03
C GLU A 168 0.73 -14.63 6.23
N ASN A 169 0.30 -14.47 7.48
CA ASN A 169 -1.10 -14.20 7.80
C ASN A 169 -1.58 -12.88 7.18
N ALA A 170 -0.74 -11.85 7.18
CA ALA A 170 -1.07 -10.56 6.57
C ALA A 170 -1.24 -10.70 5.04
N ILE A 171 -0.36 -11.45 4.37
CA ILE A 171 -0.45 -11.74 2.95
C ILE A 171 -1.78 -12.44 2.63
N ASP A 172 -2.15 -13.47 3.39
CA ASP A 172 -3.40 -14.21 3.19
C ASP A 172 -4.65 -13.36 3.45
N CYS A 173 -4.58 -12.45 4.44
CA CYS A 173 -5.68 -11.54 4.74
C CYS A 173 -5.87 -10.47 3.67
N VAL A 174 -4.78 -9.91 3.14
CA VAL A 174 -4.81 -8.82 2.17
C VAL A 174 -5.07 -9.33 0.75
N PHE A 175 -4.59 -10.53 0.42
CA PHE A 175 -4.69 -11.15 -0.90
C PHE A 175 -5.38 -12.53 -0.82
N PRO A 176 -6.67 -12.57 -0.45
CA PRO A 176 -7.37 -13.82 -0.20
C PRO A 176 -7.46 -14.70 -1.46
N GLY A 177 -7.07 -15.97 -1.31
CA GLY A 177 -7.07 -16.96 -2.39
C GLY A 177 -5.86 -16.88 -3.33
N MET A 178 -4.82 -16.13 -2.94
CA MET A 178 -3.59 -16.04 -3.74
C MET A 178 -2.91 -17.42 -3.88
N PRO A 179 -2.53 -17.82 -5.11
CA PRO A 179 -1.74 -19.03 -5.35
C PRO A 179 -0.37 -19.00 -4.65
N ALA A 180 0.08 -20.14 -4.15
CA ALA A 180 1.35 -20.26 -3.42
C ALA A 180 2.58 -19.79 -4.22
N ASN A 181 2.58 -19.95 -5.55
CA ASN A 181 3.66 -19.46 -6.41
C ASN A 181 3.75 -17.93 -6.47
N LEU A 182 2.70 -17.21 -6.08
CA LEU A 182 2.68 -15.76 -6.03
C LEU A 182 3.00 -15.19 -4.65
N THR A 183 3.06 -16.01 -3.59
CA THR A 183 3.28 -15.54 -2.22
C THR A 183 4.53 -14.68 -2.09
N TYR A 184 5.61 -15.01 -2.80
CA TYR A 184 6.83 -14.20 -2.82
C TYR A 184 6.64 -12.81 -3.45
N ILE A 185 5.84 -12.71 -4.52
CA ILE A 185 5.46 -11.41 -5.11
C ILE A 185 4.48 -10.66 -4.18
N GLY A 186 3.58 -11.41 -3.52
CA GLY A 186 2.62 -10.89 -2.55
C GLY A 186 3.30 -10.18 -1.38
N GLU A 187 4.47 -10.65 -0.94
CA GLU A 187 5.30 -9.96 0.07
C GLU A 187 5.66 -8.54 -0.37
N PHE A 188 6.22 -8.37 -1.56
CA PHE A 188 6.57 -7.04 -2.11
C PHE A 188 5.35 -6.16 -2.40
N CYS A 189 4.21 -6.77 -2.73
CA CYS A 189 2.95 -6.05 -2.87
C CYS A 189 2.46 -5.54 -1.51
N LEU A 190 2.52 -6.37 -0.47
CA LEU A 190 2.14 -5.99 0.89
C LEU A 190 3.03 -4.86 1.40
N THR A 191 4.35 -4.98 1.26
CA THR A 191 5.30 -3.95 1.71
C THR A 191 5.05 -2.61 1.02
N SER A 192 4.75 -2.64 -0.28
CA SER A 192 4.39 -1.45 -1.04
C SER A 192 3.11 -0.78 -0.53
N LEU A 193 2.06 -1.55 -0.20
CA LEU A 193 0.83 -1.00 0.38
C LEU A 193 1.07 -0.37 1.75
N VAL A 194 1.83 -1.06 2.61
CA VAL A 194 2.14 -0.62 3.98
C VAL A 194 2.92 0.70 3.95
N TYR A 195 4.02 0.75 3.20
CA TYR A 195 4.87 1.94 3.11
C TYR A 195 4.14 3.15 2.52
N HIS A 196 3.28 2.92 1.54
CA HIS A 196 2.54 4.00 0.87
C HIS A 196 1.21 4.35 1.51
N GLU A 197 0.89 3.83 2.70
CA GLU A 197 -0.38 4.13 3.39
C GLU A 197 -0.70 5.63 3.47
N PRO A 198 0.24 6.53 3.84
CA PRO A 198 -0.07 7.96 3.93
C PRO A 198 -0.44 8.55 2.57
N TYR A 199 0.29 8.15 1.52
CA TYR A 199 0.02 8.56 0.15
C TYR A 199 -1.35 8.06 -0.31
N LEU A 200 -1.68 6.81 -0.03
CA LEU A 200 -2.95 6.19 -0.43
C LEU A 200 -4.13 6.91 0.23
N ARG A 201 -4.08 7.16 1.55
CA ARG A 201 -5.15 7.88 2.26
C ARG A 201 -5.37 9.31 1.77
N LEU A 202 -4.30 9.96 1.31
CA LEU A 202 -4.36 11.33 0.79
C LEU A 202 -4.92 11.39 -0.63
N ASN A 203 -4.57 10.42 -1.50
CA ASN A 203 -4.81 10.53 -2.94
C ASN A 203 -5.94 9.62 -3.47
N ILE A 204 -6.34 8.60 -2.71
CA ILE A 204 -7.43 7.69 -3.10
C ILE A 204 -8.71 8.08 -2.35
N PRO A 205 -9.88 8.10 -3.02
CA PRO A 205 -11.16 8.38 -2.35
C PRO A 205 -11.41 7.45 -1.15
N LYS A 206 -11.88 8.00 -0.03
CA LYS A 206 -12.18 7.23 1.21
C LYS A 206 -13.23 6.11 1.02
N SER A 207 -14.02 6.17 -0.05
CA SER A 207 -14.99 5.14 -0.45
C SER A 207 -14.38 4.00 -1.26
N HIS A 208 -13.10 4.08 -1.62
CA HIS A 208 -12.44 3.09 -2.44
C HIS A 208 -12.34 1.73 -1.71
N PRO A 209 -12.61 0.58 -2.40
CA PRO A 209 -12.62 -0.74 -1.77
C PRO A 209 -11.31 -1.14 -1.07
N LEU A 210 -10.18 -0.55 -1.48
CA LEU A 210 -8.89 -0.76 -0.83
C LEU A 210 -8.95 -0.50 0.69
N PHE A 211 -9.65 0.55 1.11
CA PHE A 211 -9.78 0.91 2.52
C PHE A 211 -10.75 0.01 3.30
N GLU A 212 -11.43 -0.90 2.61
CA GLU A 212 -12.20 -1.99 3.25
C GLU A 212 -11.39 -3.29 3.36
N SER A 213 -10.15 -3.33 2.87
CA SER A 213 -9.27 -4.47 3.10
C SER A 213 -8.80 -4.53 4.57
N PRO A 214 -8.50 -5.72 5.10
CA PRO A 214 -8.03 -5.87 6.48
C PRO A 214 -6.86 -4.96 6.84
N LEU A 215 -5.91 -4.73 5.92
CA LEU A 215 -4.74 -3.89 6.16
C LEU A 215 -5.08 -2.47 6.66
N PHE A 216 -6.12 -1.85 6.09
CA PHE A 216 -6.48 -0.47 6.41
C PHE A 216 -7.57 -0.35 7.49
N GLN A 217 -8.22 -1.46 7.84
CA GLN A 217 -9.23 -1.54 8.90
C GLN A 217 -8.62 -1.77 10.29
N TYR A 218 -7.41 -2.34 10.38
CA TYR A 218 -6.74 -2.68 11.64
C TYR A 218 -5.42 -1.92 11.80
N PRO A 219 -5.40 -0.81 12.58
CA PRO A 219 -4.22 0.03 12.76
C PRO A 219 -3.03 -0.69 13.41
N THR A 220 -3.29 -1.67 14.28
CA THR A 220 -2.24 -2.47 14.93
C THR A 220 -1.46 -3.30 13.90
N LEU A 221 -2.17 -4.04 13.04
CA LEU A 221 -1.56 -4.80 11.94
C LEU A 221 -0.69 -3.91 11.05
N LEU A 222 -1.19 -2.74 10.67
CA LEU A 222 -0.42 -1.80 9.85
C LEU A 222 0.84 -1.30 10.56
N SER A 223 0.73 -0.96 11.85
CA SER A 223 1.85 -0.45 12.66
C SER A 223 2.92 -1.52 12.87
N ASP A 224 2.51 -2.76 13.13
CA ASP A 224 3.41 -3.90 13.29
C ASP A 224 4.17 -4.19 11.99
N LEU A 225 3.48 -4.14 10.85
CA LEU A 225 4.10 -4.31 9.53
C LEU A 225 5.03 -3.15 9.18
N LEU A 226 4.66 -1.91 9.51
CA LEU A 226 5.50 -0.72 9.31
C LEU A 226 6.82 -0.85 10.10
N ALA A 227 6.78 -1.34 11.34
CA ALA A 227 7.97 -1.52 12.17
C ALA A 227 8.94 -2.58 11.60
N LYS A 228 8.41 -3.57 10.87
CA LYS A 228 9.18 -4.64 10.22
C LYS A 228 9.72 -4.27 8.84
N LEU A 229 9.27 -3.16 8.25
CA LEU A 229 9.68 -2.77 6.91
C LEU A 229 11.16 -2.40 6.83
N ARG A 230 11.79 -2.86 5.75
CA ARG A 230 13.10 -2.45 5.28
C ARG A 230 12.98 -1.86 3.88
N GLY A 231 13.81 -0.88 3.55
CA GLY A 231 13.88 -0.34 2.18
C GLY A 231 14.30 1.12 2.06
N ILE A 232 14.58 1.51 0.81
CA ILE A 232 15.15 2.79 0.33
C ILE A 232 16.61 3.05 0.74
N LYS A 233 17.02 2.69 1.95
CA LYS A 233 18.40 2.90 2.44
C LYS A 233 19.06 1.64 3.00
N ASP A 234 18.40 0.50 2.90
CA ASP A 234 18.88 -0.73 3.51
C ASP A 234 20.15 -1.27 2.82
N ARG A 235 21.13 -1.66 3.64
CA ARG A 235 22.40 -2.29 3.24
C ARG A 235 22.50 -3.74 3.73
N SER A 236 21.40 -4.32 4.22
CA SER A 236 21.30 -5.68 4.79
C SER A 236 21.80 -6.81 3.88
N GLY A 237 22.05 -6.53 2.60
CA GLY A 237 22.68 -7.46 1.66
C GLY A 237 21.72 -8.52 1.10
N ARG A 238 20.45 -8.56 1.53
CA ARG A 238 19.43 -9.49 0.98
C ARG A 238 19.15 -9.21 -0.49
N LEU A 239 19.09 -7.94 -0.88
CA LEU A 239 18.85 -7.50 -2.24
C LEU A 239 19.98 -6.61 -2.74
N HIS A 240 20.29 -6.73 -4.03
CA HIS A 240 21.28 -5.93 -4.72
C HIS A 240 20.64 -5.30 -5.95
N ALA A 241 20.90 -4.01 -6.16
CA ALA A 241 20.35 -3.27 -7.29
C ALA A 241 20.95 -3.82 -8.59
N THR A 242 20.10 -4.27 -9.50
CA THR A 242 20.52 -4.82 -10.81
C THR A 242 20.45 -3.75 -11.90
N GLY A 243 21.10 -3.93 -13.05
CA GLY A 243 21.02 -2.99 -14.19
C GLY A 243 21.48 -1.56 -13.92
N VAL A 244 22.29 -1.35 -12.87
CA VAL A 244 22.75 -0.02 -12.43
C VAL A 244 23.90 0.46 -13.33
N PRO A 245 23.75 1.60 -14.03
CA PRO A 245 24.83 2.17 -14.82
C PRO A 245 26.03 2.63 -13.97
N PRO A 246 27.25 2.65 -14.52
CA PRO A 246 28.44 3.09 -13.78
C PRO A 246 28.31 4.50 -13.18
N HIS A 247 27.67 5.44 -13.89
CA HIS A 247 27.50 6.80 -13.38
C HIS A 247 26.59 6.86 -12.15
N VAL A 248 25.54 6.04 -12.08
CA VAL A 248 24.66 5.94 -10.90
C VAL A 248 25.44 5.42 -9.70
N ALA A 249 26.30 4.41 -9.90
CA ALA A 249 27.16 3.90 -8.83
C ALA A 249 28.14 4.96 -8.32
N ILE A 250 28.69 5.78 -9.21
CA ILE A 250 29.54 6.93 -8.85
C ILE A 250 28.73 7.96 -8.04
N LEU A 251 27.53 8.34 -8.51
CA LEU A 251 26.64 9.26 -7.79
C LEU A 251 26.31 8.74 -6.38
N GLY A 252 26.08 7.43 -6.24
CA GLY A 252 25.88 6.79 -4.94
C GLY A 252 27.08 6.92 -4.01
N LYS A 253 28.30 6.73 -4.52
CA LYS A 253 29.54 6.96 -3.75
C LYS A 253 29.74 8.44 -3.39
N MET A 254 29.47 9.36 -4.32
CA MET A 254 29.54 10.80 -4.06
C MET A 254 28.56 11.23 -2.97
N LYS A 255 27.34 10.70 -2.99
CA LYS A 255 26.36 10.90 -1.92
C LYS A 255 26.87 10.36 -0.58
N GLY A 256 27.42 9.15 -0.56
CA GLY A 256 27.99 8.58 0.67
C GLY A 256 29.11 9.43 1.25
N LEU A 257 29.97 9.99 0.40
CA LEU A 257 31.02 10.93 0.82
C LEU A 257 30.45 12.24 1.37
N LEU A 258 29.41 12.78 0.73
CA LEU A 258 28.71 13.96 1.20
C LEU A 258 28.09 13.74 2.60
N GLU A 259 27.40 12.61 2.79
CA GLU A 259 26.80 12.23 4.08
C GLU A 259 27.85 12.07 5.17
N ALA A 260 28.97 11.40 4.88
CA ALA A 260 30.09 11.26 5.83
C ALA A 260 30.73 12.60 6.18
N THR A 261 30.83 13.52 5.21
CA THR A 261 31.35 14.88 5.44
C THR A 261 30.42 15.67 6.36
N LEU A 262 29.10 15.61 6.14
CA LEU A 262 28.11 16.27 7.00
C LEU A 262 28.15 15.73 8.44
N GLN A 263 28.21 14.40 8.61
CA GLN A 263 28.38 13.79 9.93
C GLN A 263 29.66 14.26 10.63
N THR A 264 30.76 14.39 9.89
CA THR A 264 32.02 14.90 10.44
C THR A 264 31.87 16.34 10.92
N VAL A 265 31.15 17.19 10.19
CA VAL A 265 30.86 18.57 10.60
C VAL A 265 30.02 18.59 11.89
N GLU A 266 28.98 17.76 11.99
CA GLU A 266 28.17 17.64 13.22
C GLU A 266 29.00 17.20 14.42
N HIS A 267 29.90 16.22 14.24
CA HIS A 267 30.83 15.79 15.27
C HIS A 267 31.80 16.89 15.69
N ILE A 268 32.30 17.70 14.75
CA ILE A 268 33.16 18.85 15.04
C ILE A 268 32.39 19.92 15.84
N ASP A 269 31.16 20.22 15.48
CA ASP A 269 30.34 21.19 16.21
C ASP A 269 30.01 20.70 17.63
N ALA A 270 29.70 19.40 17.79
CA ALA A 270 29.47 18.79 19.10
C ALA A 270 30.74 18.80 19.96
N ALA A 271 31.90 18.46 19.38
CA ALA A 271 33.19 18.52 20.06
C ALA A 271 33.51 19.97 20.48
N ARG A 272 33.31 20.95 19.58
CA ARG A 272 33.49 22.37 19.89
C ARG A 272 32.62 22.81 21.08
N ALA A 273 31.35 22.43 21.09
CA ALA A 273 30.43 22.74 22.18
C ALA A 273 30.88 22.11 23.52
N SER A 274 31.33 20.85 23.49
CA SER A 274 31.88 20.16 24.67
C SER A 274 33.12 20.86 25.19
N THR A 275 34.09 21.18 24.32
CA THR A 275 35.33 21.85 24.70
C THR A 275 35.07 23.22 25.34
N VAL A 276 34.16 24.03 24.77
CA VAL A 276 33.80 25.33 25.37
C VAL A 276 33.19 25.13 26.75
N LYS A 277 32.28 24.17 26.90
CA LYS A 277 31.66 23.84 28.19
C LYS A 277 32.69 23.39 29.22
N GLU A 278 33.63 22.55 28.83
CA GLU A 278 34.71 22.07 29.70
C GLU A 278 35.64 23.21 30.13
N ILE A 279 36.02 24.10 29.21
CA ILE A 279 36.81 25.31 29.52
C ILE A 279 36.05 26.21 30.51
N MET A 280 34.77 26.48 30.26
CA MET A 280 33.95 27.31 31.17
C MET A 280 33.86 26.69 32.56
N SER A 281 33.60 25.39 32.66
CA SER A 281 33.55 24.68 33.95
C SER A 281 34.87 24.78 34.71
N GLU A 282 36.01 24.64 34.02
CA GLU A 282 37.31 24.72 34.66
C GLU A 282 37.67 26.15 35.10
N LEU A 283 37.25 27.17 34.34
CA LEU A 283 37.38 28.58 34.73
C LEU A 283 36.52 28.90 35.97
N GLU A 284 35.29 28.38 36.03
CA GLU A 284 34.42 28.56 37.21
C GLU A 284 35.01 27.90 38.46
N LYS A 285 35.53 26.67 38.36
CA LYS A 285 36.23 26.01 39.48
C LYS A 285 37.40 26.84 40.01
N ARG A 286 38.19 27.45 39.10
CA ARG A 286 39.31 28.32 39.47
C ARG A 286 38.84 29.61 40.15
N ALA A 287 37.73 30.19 39.71
CA ALA A 287 37.13 31.38 40.33
C ALA A 287 36.66 31.13 41.78
N ILE A 288 36.13 29.94 42.07
CA ILE A 288 35.81 29.49 43.44
C ILE A 288 37.08 29.48 44.31
N GLY A 289 38.18 28.89 43.82
CA GLY A 289 39.44 28.82 44.54
C GLY A 289 40.08 30.19 44.80
N ALA A 290 39.79 31.19 43.96
CA ALA A 290 40.26 32.57 44.11
C ALA A 290 39.31 33.46 44.94
N GLY A 291 38.21 32.91 45.48
CA GLY A 291 37.24 33.67 46.27
C GLY A 291 36.42 34.70 45.47
N THR A 292 36.36 34.55 44.15
CA THR A 292 35.62 35.46 43.24
C THR A 292 34.21 34.91 43.00
N VAL A 293 33.19 35.77 42.96
CA VAL A 293 31.78 35.36 42.75
C VAL A 293 31.62 34.68 41.38
N THR A 294 31.18 33.42 41.36
CA THR A 294 30.92 32.66 40.13
C THR A 294 29.52 32.89 39.57
N PHE A 295 29.34 32.63 38.27
CA PHE A 295 28.03 32.71 37.63
C PHE A 295 27.04 31.72 38.26
N GLU A 296 27.41 30.45 38.45
CA GLU A 296 26.57 29.47 39.18
C GLU A 296 26.25 29.94 40.61
N GLY A 297 27.21 30.53 41.33
CA GLY A 297 26.99 31.05 42.68
C GLY A 297 25.97 32.19 42.70
N LEU A 298 26.03 33.09 41.71
CA LEU A 298 25.08 34.19 41.56
C LEU A 298 23.70 33.71 41.10
N ASP A 299 23.63 32.77 40.15
CA ASP A 299 22.39 32.16 39.68
C ASP A 299 21.68 31.39 40.79
N LEU A 300 22.42 30.62 41.59
CA LEU A 300 21.87 29.93 42.76
C LEU A 300 21.39 30.90 43.83
N ALA A 301 22.12 32.00 44.06
CA ALA A 301 21.71 33.05 44.99
C ALA A 301 20.43 33.76 44.51
N LEU A 302 20.33 34.08 43.21
CA LEU A 302 19.14 34.68 42.60
C LEU A 302 17.94 33.72 42.67
N LYS A 303 18.12 32.44 42.33
CA LYS A 303 17.07 31.42 42.44
C LYS A 303 16.58 31.28 43.88
N ARG A 304 17.48 31.24 44.86
CA ARG A 304 17.12 31.22 46.28
C ARG A 304 16.35 32.48 46.68
N CYS A 305 16.76 33.66 46.22
CA CYS A 305 16.02 34.89 46.48
C CYS A 305 14.62 34.85 45.86
N LEU A 306 14.47 34.36 44.63
CA LEU A 306 13.17 34.24 43.94
C LEU A 306 12.25 33.19 44.58
N ASP A 307 12.80 32.07 45.05
CA ASP A 307 12.09 31.07 45.86
C ASP A 307 11.60 31.67 47.19
N THR A 308 12.47 32.42 47.87
CA THR A 308 12.13 33.07 49.16
C THR A 308 10.98 34.07 49.01
N VAL A 309 10.83 34.68 47.83
CA VAL A 309 9.75 35.63 47.51
C VAL A 309 8.50 34.93 46.95
N GLY A 310 8.52 33.59 46.79
CA GLY A 310 7.37 32.78 46.35
C GLY A 310 7.03 32.90 44.85
N VAL A 311 7.94 33.47 44.05
CA VAL A 311 7.72 33.72 42.61
C VAL A 311 7.74 32.41 41.82
N MET A 312 8.55 31.44 42.24
CA MET A 312 8.68 30.14 41.56
C MET A 312 7.41 29.27 41.69
N ASP A 313 6.68 29.39 42.81
CA ASP A 313 5.37 28.74 43.00
C ASP A 313 4.29 29.29 42.05
N LEU A 314 4.37 30.58 41.71
CA LEU A 314 3.46 31.23 40.77
C LEU A 314 3.72 30.75 39.32
N VAL A 315 5.00 30.61 38.94
CA VAL A 315 5.41 30.10 37.62
C VAL A 315 5.01 28.64 37.43
N ASN A 316 5.14 27.80 38.46
CA ASN A 316 4.71 26.40 38.41
C ASN A 316 3.19 26.25 38.24
N LYS A 317 2.39 27.12 38.88
CA LYS A 317 0.93 27.16 38.71
C LYS A 317 0.50 27.62 37.30
N LEU A 318 1.30 28.45 36.64
CA LEU A 318 1.04 28.92 35.27
C LEU A 318 1.46 27.90 34.20
N ASN A 319 2.46 27.06 34.48
CA ASN A 319 2.96 26.04 33.53
C ASN A 319 2.22 24.70 33.60
N THR A 320 1.35 24.48 34.61
CA THR A 320 0.44 23.33 34.64
C THR A 320 -0.78 23.55 33.74
N THR A 321 -0.64 23.23 32.45
CA THR A 321 -1.79 22.98 31.56
C THR A 321 -2.54 21.71 32.04
N PRO A 322 -3.88 21.62 31.94
CA PRO A 322 -4.61 20.45 32.41
C PRO A 322 -4.26 19.25 31.54
N VAL A 323 -3.72 18.21 32.17
CA VAL A 323 -3.53 16.89 31.58
C VAL A 323 -4.91 16.37 31.17
N GLN A 324 -5.15 16.28 29.87
CA GLN A 324 -6.24 15.45 29.33
C GLN A 324 -5.97 14.03 29.79
N THR A 325 -6.88 13.50 30.59
CA THR A 325 -6.92 12.09 30.98
C THR A 325 -7.06 11.23 29.73
N THR A 326 -5.95 10.68 29.25
CA THR A 326 -5.96 9.62 28.26
C THR A 326 -6.52 8.37 28.95
N CYS A 327 -7.76 8.00 28.63
CA CYS A 327 -8.31 6.72 29.06
C CYS A 327 -7.49 5.59 28.41
N GLN A 328 -6.75 4.86 29.25
CA GLN A 328 -6.22 3.55 28.90
C GLN A 328 -7.39 2.59 28.71
N LEU A 329 -7.51 1.98 27.53
CA LEU A 329 -8.49 0.93 27.28
C LEU A 329 -7.90 -0.41 27.74
N VAL A 330 -8.54 -1.00 28.74
CA VAL A 330 -8.31 -2.36 29.24
C VAL A 330 -8.97 -3.34 28.27
N GLU A 331 -8.26 -4.41 27.91
CA GLU A 331 -8.77 -5.51 27.09
C GLU A 331 -9.93 -6.22 27.81
N GLY A 332 -11.13 -6.24 27.19
CA GLY A 332 -12.25 -7.07 27.66
C GLY A 332 -13.66 -6.50 27.51
N GLU A 333 -13.84 -5.23 27.13
CA GLU A 333 -15.19 -4.66 27.02
C GLU A 333 -15.92 -5.06 25.73
N THR A 334 -17.23 -5.32 25.86
CA THR A 334 -18.14 -5.45 24.72
C THR A 334 -18.03 -4.22 23.82
N PRO A 335 -17.97 -4.38 22.48
CA PRO A 335 -17.83 -3.25 21.58
C PRO A 335 -18.96 -2.26 21.83
N VAL A 336 -18.60 -1.04 22.26
CA VAL A 336 -19.54 0.07 22.46
C VAL A 336 -20.23 0.31 21.13
N ILE A 337 -21.51 -0.09 21.03
CA ILE A 337 -22.30 0.08 19.81
C ILE A 337 -22.54 1.59 19.66
N PRO A 338 -22.01 2.23 18.61
CA PRO A 338 -22.21 3.67 18.43
C PRO A 338 -23.69 3.97 18.22
N SER A 339 -24.22 4.92 18.98
CA SER A 339 -25.61 5.37 18.88
C SER A 339 -25.69 6.75 18.23
N PHE A 340 -26.41 6.85 17.13
CA PHE A 340 -26.66 8.08 16.37
C PHE A 340 -28.15 8.41 16.46
N PHE A 341 -28.52 9.67 16.63
CA PHE A 341 -29.92 10.06 16.71
C PHE A 341 -30.39 10.70 15.41
N TRP A 342 -31.24 10.00 14.66
CA TRP A 342 -31.89 10.53 13.46
C TRP A 342 -33.20 9.76 13.16
N GLY A 343 -34.15 10.43 12.50
CA GLY A 343 -35.50 9.86 12.28
C GLY A 343 -36.27 9.60 13.58
N GLY A 344 -36.02 10.39 14.63
CA GLY A 344 -36.72 10.33 15.92
C GLY A 344 -36.38 9.12 16.80
N ARG A 345 -35.32 8.34 16.48
CA ARG A 345 -34.86 7.19 17.26
C ARG A 345 -33.34 7.10 17.28
N PHE A 346 -32.80 6.37 18.24
CA PHE A 346 -31.40 5.97 18.24
C PHE A 346 -31.16 4.87 17.19
N ARG A 347 -30.09 5.03 16.43
CA ARG A 347 -29.67 4.23 15.27
C ARG A 347 -28.23 3.79 15.44
N ARG A 348 -27.86 2.69 14.80
CA ARG A 348 -26.51 2.10 14.90
C ARG A 348 -25.50 2.64 13.89
N VAL A 349 -25.96 3.45 12.95
CA VAL A 349 -25.14 4.09 11.91
C VAL A 349 -25.54 5.57 11.72
N PRO A 350 -24.64 6.43 11.22
CA PRO A 350 -24.97 7.81 10.88
C PRO A 350 -26.05 7.92 9.78
N GLN A 351 -26.74 9.06 9.70
CA GLN A 351 -27.75 9.32 8.65
C GLN A 351 -27.17 9.28 7.23
N GLU A 352 -25.89 9.64 7.09
CA GLU A 352 -25.14 9.63 5.82
C GLU A 352 -24.59 8.24 5.45
N PHE A 353 -24.88 7.20 6.25
CA PHE A 353 -24.33 5.87 6.04
C PHE A 353 -24.71 5.32 4.67
N GLN A 354 -23.72 4.80 3.96
CA GLN A 354 -23.89 4.07 2.71
C GLN A 354 -23.31 2.67 2.85
N LEU A 355 -24.02 1.68 2.31
CA LEU A 355 -23.50 0.33 2.19
C LEU A 355 -22.33 0.36 1.19
N PRO A 356 -21.16 -0.19 1.55
CA PRO A 356 -19.98 -0.12 0.71
C PRO A 356 -20.17 -0.91 -0.58
N ASP A 357 -19.64 -0.38 -1.68
CA ASP A 357 -19.53 -1.07 -2.95
C ASP A 357 -18.23 -1.91 -2.95
N CYS A 358 -18.27 -3.07 -2.29
CA CYS A 358 -17.12 -3.96 -2.14
C CYS A 358 -17.40 -5.39 -2.67
N SER A 359 -16.37 -6.24 -2.66
CA SER A 359 -16.49 -7.65 -3.02
C SER A 359 -17.34 -8.41 -2.00
N VAL A 360 -17.90 -9.56 -2.37
CA VAL A 360 -18.66 -10.43 -1.44
C VAL A 360 -17.78 -10.89 -0.26
N ALA A 361 -16.48 -11.12 -0.50
CA ALA A 361 -15.53 -11.51 0.54
C ALA A 361 -15.35 -10.39 1.59
N THR A 362 -15.13 -9.16 1.11
CA THR A 362 -15.02 -7.98 1.97
C THR A 362 -16.32 -7.74 2.73
N LEU A 363 -17.47 -7.92 2.06
CA LEU A 363 -18.77 -7.75 2.67
C LEU A 363 -19.04 -8.78 3.78
N TRP A 364 -18.53 -10.01 3.65
CA TRP A 364 -18.59 -11.03 4.71
C TRP A 364 -17.77 -10.62 5.95
N VAL A 365 -16.56 -10.10 5.75
CA VAL A 365 -15.75 -9.57 6.86
C VAL A 365 -16.51 -8.44 7.57
N MET A 366 -17.12 -7.51 6.83
CA MET A 366 -17.93 -6.45 7.42
C MET A 366 -19.22 -6.97 8.09
N TRP A 367 -19.80 -8.05 7.57
CA TRP A 367 -20.96 -8.72 8.16
C TRP A 367 -20.66 -9.28 9.55
N GLN A 368 -19.48 -9.86 9.73
CA GLN A 368 -19.05 -10.50 10.97
C GLN A 368 -18.35 -9.56 11.96
N CYS A 369 -17.49 -8.67 11.45
CA CYS A 369 -16.54 -7.89 12.25
C CYS A 369 -16.85 -6.37 12.27
N GLY A 370 -17.64 -5.86 11.32
CA GLY A 370 -17.91 -4.42 11.19
C GLY A 370 -16.73 -3.64 10.61
N ASN A 371 -16.67 -2.33 10.88
CA ASN A 371 -15.55 -1.45 10.51
C ASN A 371 -15.23 -0.51 11.68
N ALA A 372 -14.13 -0.79 12.40
CA ALA A 372 -13.73 -0.03 13.58
C ALA A 372 -13.37 1.42 13.25
N THR A 373 -12.65 1.65 12.15
CA THR A 373 -12.23 3.00 11.70
C THR A 373 -13.42 3.91 11.45
N LYS A 374 -14.49 3.38 10.83
CA LYS A 374 -15.71 4.13 10.53
C LYS A 374 -16.72 4.08 11.67
N LYS A 375 -16.41 3.41 12.79
CA LYS A 375 -17.33 3.16 13.91
C LYS A 375 -18.64 2.52 13.44
N ILE A 376 -18.54 1.50 12.59
CA ILE A 376 -19.70 0.75 12.07
C ILE A 376 -19.69 -0.64 12.73
N PRO A 377 -20.79 -1.05 13.41
CA PRO A 377 -20.87 -2.39 13.98
C PRO A 377 -20.99 -3.46 12.88
N PRO A 378 -20.81 -4.75 13.22
CA PRO A 378 -21.08 -5.85 12.28
C PRO A 378 -22.42 -5.69 11.57
N LEU A 379 -22.44 -5.76 10.24
CA LEU A 379 -23.65 -5.45 9.46
C LEU A 379 -24.85 -6.34 9.81
N ARG A 380 -24.60 -7.55 10.32
CA ARG A 380 -25.63 -8.46 10.84
C ARG A 380 -26.47 -7.87 11.98
N MET A 381 -25.93 -6.88 12.69
CA MET A 381 -26.60 -6.20 13.80
C MET A 381 -27.52 -5.05 13.33
N LEU A 382 -27.40 -4.58 12.09
CA LEU A 382 -28.22 -3.48 11.57
C LEU A 382 -29.61 -3.99 11.20
N ASP A 383 -30.64 -3.18 11.41
CA ASP A 383 -32.00 -3.46 10.92
C ASP A 383 -32.38 -2.54 9.74
N GLY A 384 -33.57 -2.76 9.15
CA GLY A 384 -34.03 -1.91 8.06
C GLY A 384 -34.26 -0.45 8.49
N LEU A 385 -34.59 -0.21 9.75
CA LEU A 385 -34.83 1.14 10.24
C LEU A 385 -33.50 1.91 10.47
N ASP A 386 -32.38 1.21 10.57
CA ASP A 386 -31.03 1.78 10.55
C ASP A 386 -30.61 2.28 9.14
N MET A 387 -31.41 2.06 8.09
CA MET A 387 -31.07 2.48 6.73
C MET A 387 -31.73 3.83 6.36
N PRO A 388 -30.99 4.79 5.78
CA PRO A 388 -31.51 6.14 5.48
C PRO A 388 -32.68 6.18 4.48
N ASN A 389 -32.78 5.19 3.59
CA ASN A 389 -33.81 5.15 2.55
C ASN A 389 -34.27 3.72 2.23
N ARG A 390 -35.43 3.60 1.57
CA ARG A 390 -36.07 2.32 1.21
C ARG A 390 -35.22 1.45 0.28
N ASN A 391 -34.36 2.05 -0.55
CA ASN A 391 -33.48 1.29 -1.44
C ASN A 391 -32.37 0.58 -0.64
N MET A 392 -31.79 1.28 0.33
CA MET A 392 -30.81 0.70 1.24
C MET A 392 -31.42 -0.36 2.15
N GLN A 393 -32.68 -0.21 2.56
CA GLN A 393 -33.42 -1.26 3.28
C GLN A 393 -33.50 -2.56 2.47
N LYS A 394 -33.91 -2.46 1.19
CA LYS A 394 -33.94 -3.61 0.29
C LYS A 394 -32.55 -4.24 0.14
N ARG A 395 -31.52 -3.41 -0.02
CA ARG A 395 -30.15 -3.88 -0.18
C ARG A 395 -29.61 -4.59 1.07
N LEU A 396 -29.90 -4.08 2.27
CA LEU A 396 -29.56 -4.78 3.51
C LEU A 396 -30.27 -6.14 3.59
N SER A 397 -31.52 -6.23 3.13
CA SER A 397 -32.24 -7.52 3.04
C SER A 397 -31.58 -8.48 2.05
N ASP A 398 -31.15 -8.02 0.88
CA ASP A 398 -30.42 -8.84 -0.10
C ASP A 398 -29.08 -9.35 0.47
N ILE A 399 -28.34 -8.47 1.14
CA ILE A 399 -27.09 -8.82 1.82
C ILE A 399 -27.37 -9.86 2.90
N ARG A 400 -28.40 -9.65 3.73
CA ARG A 400 -28.77 -10.58 4.79
C ARG A 400 -29.10 -11.96 4.23
N TYR A 401 -29.88 -12.03 3.15
CA TYR A 401 -30.20 -13.30 2.50
C TYR A 401 -28.92 -14.04 2.08
N LEU A 402 -28.03 -13.36 1.37
CA LEU A 402 -26.76 -13.93 0.91
C LEU A 402 -25.87 -14.40 2.06
N MET A 403 -25.68 -13.54 3.08
CA MET A 403 -24.79 -13.84 4.20
C MET A 403 -25.37 -14.90 5.12
N SER A 404 -26.70 -14.96 5.30
CA SER A 404 -27.34 -16.06 6.04
C SER A 404 -27.12 -17.42 5.38
N SER A 405 -27.04 -17.50 4.04
CA SER A 405 -26.68 -18.75 3.34
C SER A 405 -25.24 -19.16 3.64
N VAL A 406 -24.30 -18.21 3.65
CA VAL A 406 -22.90 -18.47 4.00
C VAL A 406 -22.76 -18.89 5.47
N GLU A 407 -23.50 -18.24 6.39
CA GLU A 407 -23.54 -18.62 7.81
C GLU A 407 -24.09 -20.03 8.04
N ALA A 408 -25.19 -20.41 7.37
CA ALA A 408 -25.81 -21.72 7.53
C ALA A 408 -24.82 -22.84 7.15
N GLU A 409 -24.08 -22.66 6.06
CA GLU A 409 -23.07 -23.63 5.65
C GLU A 409 -21.84 -23.62 6.57
N ALA A 410 -21.41 -22.46 7.05
CA ALA A 410 -20.34 -22.37 8.04
C ALA A 410 -20.70 -23.08 9.35
N ARG A 411 -21.97 -23.00 9.78
CA ARG A 411 -22.50 -23.74 10.94
C ARG A 411 -22.51 -25.24 10.70
N ARG A 412 -22.90 -25.71 9.50
CA ARG A 412 -22.93 -27.13 9.13
C ARG A 412 -21.58 -27.84 9.29
N ILE A 413 -20.47 -27.10 9.11
CA ILE A 413 -19.10 -27.64 9.10
C ILE A 413 -18.35 -27.31 10.40
N GLY A 414 -19.01 -26.65 11.35
CA GLY A 414 -18.41 -26.30 12.64
C GLY A 414 -17.36 -25.17 12.58
N MET A 415 -17.29 -24.41 11.47
CA MET A 415 -16.37 -23.28 11.31
C MET A 415 -16.96 -21.94 11.77
N TRP A 416 -18.23 -21.93 12.20
CA TRP A 416 -18.92 -20.72 12.63
C TRP A 416 -18.73 -20.42 14.13
N ARG A 417 -18.44 -19.15 14.46
CA ARG A 417 -18.42 -18.61 15.83
C ARG A 417 -19.26 -17.35 15.93
N ALA A 418 -19.84 -17.10 17.10
CA ALA A 418 -20.67 -15.91 17.33
C ALA A 418 -19.88 -14.59 17.24
N ARG A 419 -18.61 -14.58 17.63
CA ARG A 419 -17.66 -13.48 17.42
C ARG A 419 -16.46 -14.04 16.67
N GLN A 420 -16.32 -13.69 15.40
CA GLN A 420 -15.15 -14.02 14.62
C GLN A 420 -14.23 -12.81 14.56
N ASN A 421 -12.93 -13.05 14.70
CA ASN A 421 -11.93 -12.08 14.28
C ASN A 421 -11.83 -12.09 12.74
N VAL A 422 -11.07 -11.15 12.18
CA VAL A 422 -11.01 -10.98 10.71
C VAL A 422 -10.39 -12.16 10.02
N GLU A 423 -9.34 -12.71 10.60
CA GLU A 423 -8.65 -13.87 10.08
C GLU A 423 -9.60 -15.07 9.99
N GLU A 424 -10.37 -15.33 11.04
CA GLU A 424 -11.41 -16.36 11.09
C GLU A 424 -12.52 -16.09 10.06
N ALA A 425 -12.95 -14.83 9.90
CA ALA A 425 -13.97 -14.46 8.93
C ALA A 425 -13.50 -14.68 7.48
N VAL A 426 -12.26 -14.27 7.14
CA VAL A 426 -11.64 -14.49 5.82
C VAL A 426 -11.45 -15.98 5.54
N LYS A 427 -10.97 -16.76 6.52
CA LYS A 427 -10.84 -18.23 6.41
C LYS A 427 -12.19 -18.90 6.18
N THR A 428 -13.23 -18.50 6.92
CA THR A 428 -14.59 -19.02 6.76
C THR A 428 -15.13 -18.75 5.37
N PHE A 429 -14.95 -17.54 4.84
CA PHE A 429 -15.41 -17.19 3.50
C PHE A 429 -14.64 -17.93 2.42
N SER A 430 -13.31 -18.00 2.52
CA SER A 430 -12.46 -18.65 1.51
C SER A 430 -12.80 -20.14 1.37
N ALA A 431 -13.11 -20.82 2.48
CA ALA A 431 -13.55 -22.20 2.47
C ALA A 431 -14.94 -22.42 1.83
N ARG A 432 -15.76 -21.37 1.72
CA ARG A 432 -17.20 -21.44 1.35
C ARG A 432 -17.59 -20.52 0.18
N ALA A 433 -16.62 -19.91 -0.50
CA ALA A 433 -16.86 -19.02 -1.64
C ALA A 433 -17.69 -19.69 -2.75
N SER A 434 -17.66 -21.03 -2.85
CA SER A 434 -18.45 -21.81 -3.81
C SER A 434 -19.96 -21.78 -3.58
N VAL A 435 -20.43 -21.49 -2.36
CA VAL A 435 -21.86 -21.38 -2.00
C VAL A 435 -22.53 -20.19 -2.67
N VAL A 436 -21.75 -19.14 -2.99
CA VAL A 436 -22.22 -17.98 -3.76
C VAL A 436 -22.06 -18.28 -5.25
N THR A 437 -22.73 -19.34 -5.74
CA THR A 437 -22.58 -19.77 -7.13
C THR A 437 -23.34 -18.84 -8.09
N VAL A 438 -22.69 -17.79 -8.56
CA VAL A 438 -23.20 -16.97 -9.67
C VAL A 438 -22.79 -17.62 -10.99
N PRO A 439 -23.71 -17.82 -11.97
CA PRO A 439 -23.38 -18.42 -13.25
C PRO A 439 -22.14 -17.76 -13.87
N HIS A 440 -21.17 -18.56 -14.34
CA HIS A 440 -19.91 -18.05 -14.89
C HIS A 440 -20.09 -17.12 -16.10
N LEU A 441 -21.29 -17.14 -16.72
CA LEU A 441 -21.67 -16.30 -17.83
C LEU A 441 -22.78 -15.31 -17.45
N THR A 442 -22.77 -14.15 -18.08
CA THR A 442 -23.90 -13.22 -18.09
C THR A 442 -24.98 -13.71 -19.06
N ALA A 443 -26.19 -13.16 -18.98
CA ALA A 443 -27.26 -13.43 -19.97
C ALA A 443 -26.85 -13.09 -21.42
N LYS A 444 -25.76 -12.32 -21.62
CA LYS A 444 -25.15 -12.02 -22.92
C LYS A 444 -23.90 -12.88 -23.21
N ASN A 445 -23.76 -14.06 -22.59
CA ASN A 445 -22.63 -14.98 -22.72
C ASN A 445 -21.23 -14.40 -22.44
N ARG A 446 -21.13 -13.34 -21.62
CA ARG A 446 -19.84 -12.79 -21.16
C ARG A 446 -19.37 -13.46 -19.87
N LYS A 447 -18.09 -13.84 -19.77
CA LYS A 447 -17.49 -14.38 -18.53
C LYS A 447 -17.56 -13.36 -17.38
N ARG A 448 -18.05 -13.79 -16.22
CA ARG A 448 -18.10 -13.02 -14.97
C ARG A 448 -16.82 -13.20 -14.16
N ARG A 449 -16.42 -12.17 -13.41
CA ARG A 449 -15.29 -12.18 -12.46
C ARG A 449 -15.86 -12.29 -11.05
N GLN A 450 -15.89 -13.49 -10.47
CA GLN A 450 -16.73 -13.78 -9.31
C GLN A 450 -16.43 -12.91 -8.07
N GLY A 451 -15.17 -12.64 -7.70
CA GLY A 451 -14.90 -11.74 -6.58
C GLY A 451 -14.59 -10.29 -6.96
N GLN A 452 -14.91 -9.88 -8.19
CA GLN A 452 -15.19 -8.48 -8.52
C GLN A 452 -16.69 -8.22 -8.69
N LEU A 453 -17.55 -9.19 -8.33
CA LEU A 453 -18.99 -8.97 -8.27
C LEU A 453 -19.27 -8.05 -7.07
N SER A 454 -19.54 -6.78 -7.36
CA SER A 454 -20.16 -5.88 -6.42
C SER A 454 -21.68 -6.02 -6.49
N LEU A 455 -22.34 -5.97 -5.33
CA LEU A 455 -23.78 -5.74 -5.26
C LEU A 455 -24.07 -4.30 -5.71
N MET A 456 -24.20 -4.04 -7.01
CA MET A 456 -24.38 -2.66 -7.50
C MET A 456 -25.76 -2.08 -7.12
N CYS A 457 -25.77 -0.82 -6.66
CA CYS A 457 -26.96 0.03 -6.73
C CYS A 457 -27.31 0.29 -8.20
N ARG A 458 -28.43 -0.27 -8.69
CA ARG A 458 -29.09 0.38 -9.83
C ARG A 458 -29.64 1.71 -9.31
N HIS A 459 -28.91 2.79 -9.59
CA HIS A 459 -29.57 4.09 -9.66
C HIS A 459 -30.54 3.97 -10.84
N GLN A 460 -31.83 3.81 -10.54
CA GLN A 460 -32.85 4.16 -11.52
C GLN A 460 -32.60 5.63 -11.84
N LYS A 461 -32.35 5.91 -13.12
CA LYS A 461 -32.38 7.26 -13.66
C LYS A 461 -33.73 7.91 -13.35
#